data_AF-A0A7K8X245-F1
#
_entry.id   AF-A0A7K8X245-F1
#
_cell.length_a   1.000
_cell.length_b   1.000
_cell.length_c   1.000
_cell.angle_alpha   90.00
_cell.angle_beta   90.00
_cell.angle_gamma   90.00
#
_symmetry.space_group_name_H-M   'P 1'
#
loop_
_entity.id
_entity.type
_entity.pdbx_description
1 polymer ?
#
loop_
_entity_poly.entity_id
_entity_poly.type
_entity_poly.pdbx_seq_one_letter_code
_entity_poly.pdbx_strand_id
1 'polypeptide(L)'
;VHLLQAAGKKKSLNLLELTEAELEEQFVRGDGPGGQATNKTNNCVVLKHIPSGIVVKCHQTRSAEQNRKLARKILQEKVDLFYKGEASDVFKEKKALEKKKQEKKRRARENLERKRHLKELQQLDEK
;
A
#
# COMPACT_ATOMS: atom_id res chain seq x y z
N VAL A 1 27.55 -3.18 24.41
CA VAL A 1 27.14 -3.04 23.00
C VAL A 1 25.72 -2.50 23.00
N HIS A 2 25.54 -1.19 22.86
CA HIS A 2 24.21 -0.54 22.89
C HIS A 2 23.51 -0.79 21.55
N LEU A 3 22.39 -1.51 21.57
CA LEU A 3 21.57 -1.74 20.38
C LEU A 3 20.78 -0.45 20.08
N LEU A 4 21.12 0.21 18.96
CA LEU A 4 20.36 1.31 18.39
C LEU A 4 18.95 0.81 17.99
N GLN A 5 17.94 1.13 18.80
CA GLN A 5 16.54 1.00 18.40
C GLN A 5 16.19 2.20 17.51
N ALA A 6 16.17 1.98 16.20
CA ALA A 6 15.64 2.94 15.25
C ALA A 6 14.14 3.14 15.52
N ALA A 7 13.79 4.22 16.21
CA ALA A 7 12.42 4.64 16.46
C ALA A 7 11.78 5.14 15.15
N GLY A 8 11.36 4.19 14.30
CA GLY A 8 10.44 4.48 13.21
C GLY A 8 9.16 5.04 13.83
N LYS A 9 8.90 6.34 13.62
CA LYS A 9 7.66 7.02 14.03
C LYS A 9 6.46 6.14 13.67
N LYS A 10 5.85 5.48 14.66
CA LYS A 10 4.54 4.87 14.51
C LYS A 10 3.58 6.03 14.27
N LYS A 11 3.22 6.28 13.01
CA LYS A 11 2.12 7.19 12.70
C LYS A 11 0.86 6.57 13.31
N SER A 12 0.44 7.12 14.43
CA SER A 12 -0.83 6.83 15.08
C SER A 12 -1.94 7.45 14.23
N LEU A 13 -2.29 6.78 13.14
CA LEU A 13 -3.55 7.05 12.46
C LEU A 13 -4.64 6.50 13.39
N ASN A 14 -5.60 7.33 13.78
CA ASN A 14 -6.78 6.89 14.55
C ASN A 14 -7.71 6.12 13.61
N LEU A 15 -7.28 4.91 13.25
CA LEU A 15 -8.06 3.95 12.50
C LEU A 15 -9.11 3.33 13.41
N LEU A 16 -10.27 3.00 12.84
CA LEU A 16 -11.31 2.27 13.56
C LEU A 16 -10.76 0.96 14.13
N GLU A 17 -10.97 0.68 15.42
CA GLU A 17 -10.58 -0.59 16.02
C GLU A 17 -11.51 -1.70 15.51
N LEU A 18 -10.92 -2.77 15.00
CA LEU A 18 -11.67 -3.95 14.58
C LEU A 18 -11.69 -4.94 15.74
N THR A 19 -12.88 -5.30 16.22
CA THR A 19 -13.04 -6.35 17.22
C THR A 19 -12.85 -7.74 16.60
N GLU A 20 -12.18 -8.64 17.31
CA GLU A 20 -11.88 -9.98 16.77
C GLU A 20 -13.14 -10.84 16.56
N ALA A 21 -14.22 -10.56 17.30
CA ALA A 21 -15.50 -11.25 17.14
C ALA A 21 -16.19 -10.99 15.80
N GLU A 22 -15.85 -9.91 15.12
CA GLU A 22 -16.46 -9.50 13.84
C GLU A 22 -15.63 -9.92 12.62
N LEU A 23 -14.55 -10.67 12.85
CA LEU A 23 -13.60 -11.08 11.84
C LEU A 23 -13.66 -12.59 11.60
N GLU A 24 -13.91 -12.97 10.36
CA GLU A 24 -13.76 -14.35 9.90
C GLU A 24 -12.38 -14.49 9.24
N GLU A 25 -11.52 -15.34 9.81
CA GLU A 25 -10.23 -15.69 9.21
C GLU A 25 -10.28 -17.09 8.60
N GLN A 26 -9.73 -17.22 7.39
CA GLN A 26 -9.57 -18.48 6.68
C GLN A 26 -8.17 -18.57 6.08
N PHE A 27 -7.53 -19.73 6.23
CA PHE A 27 -6.24 -20.03 5.62
C PHE A 27 -6.44 -20.84 4.35
N VAL A 28 -6.02 -20.27 3.23
CA VAL A 28 -6.12 -20.89 1.92
C VAL A 28 -4.73 -21.14 1.34
N ARG A 29 -4.66 -22.01 0.34
CA ARG A 29 -3.45 -22.20 -0.46
C ARG A 29 -3.25 -20.97 -1.35
N GLY A 30 -2.00 -20.58 -1.54
CA GLY A 30 -1.67 -19.54 -2.51
C GLY A 30 -2.01 -20.02 -3.92
N ASP A 31 -2.54 -19.13 -4.76
CA ASP A 31 -2.79 -19.38 -6.18
C ASP A 31 -1.80 -18.55 -7.00
N GLY A 32 -1.18 -19.16 -8.02
CA GLY A 32 -0.23 -18.48 -8.92
C GLY A 32 0.91 -19.37 -9.42
N PRO A 33 1.78 -18.84 -10.31
CA PRO A 33 2.97 -19.54 -10.83
C PRO A 33 4.03 -19.68 -9.73
N GLY A 34 3.81 -20.62 -8.82
CA GLY A 34 4.67 -20.95 -7.70
C GLY A 34 5.22 -22.36 -7.80
N GLY A 35 6.39 -22.59 -7.21
CA GLY A 35 6.96 -23.93 -7.06
C GLY A 35 6.21 -24.77 -6.01
N GLN A 36 6.75 -25.96 -5.71
CA GLN A 36 6.14 -26.91 -4.77
C GLN A 36 5.78 -26.31 -3.40
N ALA A 37 6.57 -25.35 -2.92
CA ALA A 37 6.35 -24.73 -1.61
C ALA A 37 5.07 -23.87 -1.56
N THR A 38 4.72 -23.18 -2.64
CA THR A 38 3.54 -22.30 -2.71
C THR A 38 2.25 -23.12 -2.75
N ASN A 39 2.25 -24.21 -3.50
CA ASN A 39 1.04 -25.03 -3.71
C ASN A 39 0.72 -25.95 -2.51
N LYS A 40 1.72 -26.25 -1.66
CA LYS A 40 1.56 -27.13 -0.49
C LYS A 40 1.24 -26.37 0.80
N THR A 41 1.60 -25.09 0.89
CA THR A 41 1.52 -24.33 2.15
C THR A 41 0.26 -23.48 2.20
N ASN A 42 -0.52 -23.62 3.29
CA ASN A 42 -1.69 -22.80 3.57
C ASN A 42 -1.28 -21.44 4.20
N ASN A 43 -0.49 -20.64 3.48
CA ASN A 43 0.01 -19.36 3.99
C ASN A 43 -0.79 -18.14 3.52
N CYS A 44 -1.72 -18.29 2.57
CA CYS A 44 -2.59 -17.21 2.14
C CYS A 44 -3.70 -17.01 3.18
N VAL A 45 -3.85 -15.77 3.65
CA VAL A 45 -4.87 -15.42 4.65
C VAL A 45 -6.01 -14.69 3.95
N VAL A 46 -7.22 -15.21 4.08
CA VAL A 46 -8.45 -14.54 3.71
C VAL A 46 -9.09 -14.04 5.00
N LEU A 47 -9.22 -12.73 5.12
CA LEU A 47 -9.83 -12.07 6.27
C LEU A 47 -11.08 -11.34 5.80
N LYS A 48 -12.21 -11.61 6.43
CA LYS A 48 -13.50 -10.99 6.12
C LYS A 48 -14.02 -10.26 7.36
N HIS A 49 -14.47 -9.02 7.15
CA HIS A 49 -15.20 -8.28 8.16
C HIS A 49 -16.69 -8.53 7.97
N ILE A 50 -17.34 -9.13 8.97
CA ILE A 50 -18.74 -9.55 8.90
C ILE A 50 -19.68 -8.35 8.68
N PRO A 51 -19.64 -7.26 9.49
CA PRO A 51 -20.65 -6.21 9.38
C PRO A 51 -20.50 -5.34 8.12
N SER A 52 -19.29 -5.15 7.59
CA SER A 52 -19.10 -4.41 6.33
C SER A 52 -19.07 -5.29 5.08
N GLY A 53 -19.01 -6.62 5.23
CA GLY A 53 -18.89 -7.57 4.12
C GLY A 53 -17.57 -7.49 3.33
N ILE A 54 -16.58 -6.73 3.80
CA ILE A 54 -15.32 -6.53 3.07
C ILE A 54 -14.42 -7.74 3.26
N VAL A 55 -13.96 -8.32 2.14
CA VAL A 55 -13.02 -9.43 2.12
C VAL A 55 -11.66 -8.96 1.63
N VAL A 56 -10.60 -9.37 2.33
CA VAL A 56 -9.20 -9.12 1.97
C VAL A 56 -8.46 -10.44 1.90
N LYS A 57 -7.81 -10.69 0.77
CA LYS A 57 -6.86 -11.79 0.60
C LYS A 57 -5.44 -11.24 0.67
N CYS A 58 -4.58 -11.87 1.46
CA CYS A 58 -3.19 -11.45 1.60
C CYS A 58 -2.23 -12.65 1.49
N HIS A 59 -1.36 -12.56 0.48
CA HIS A 59 -0.29 -13.52 0.21
C HIS A 59 0.98 -12.75 -0.17
N GLN A 60 1.58 -12.05 0.80
CA GLN A 60 2.80 -11.25 0.56
C GLN A 60 4.07 -11.98 0.99
N THR A 61 3.98 -12.78 2.04
CA THR A 61 5.15 -13.44 2.64
C THR A 61 4.90 -14.94 2.75
N ARG A 62 5.98 -15.70 2.95
CA ARG A 62 5.89 -17.14 3.22
C ARG A 62 5.25 -17.47 4.57
N SER A 63 5.21 -16.52 5.51
CA SER A 63 4.70 -16.71 6.88
C SER A 63 3.23 -16.34 6.99
N ALA A 64 2.42 -17.27 7.49
CA ALA A 64 0.99 -17.07 7.72
C ALA A 64 0.72 -15.97 8.76
N GLU A 65 1.53 -15.89 9.82
CA GLU A 65 1.36 -14.88 10.88
C GLU A 65 1.63 -13.46 10.36
N GLN A 66 2.69 -13.30 9.56
CA GLN A 66 2.99 -12.02 8.93
C GLN A 66 1.87 -11.62 7.96
N ASN A 67 1.36 -12.58 7.18
CA ASN A 67 0.22 -12.35 6.30
C ASN A 67 -1.05 -11.99 7.08
N ARG A 68 -1.29 -12.57 8.26
CA ARG A 68 -2.42 -12.21 9.14
C ARG A 68 -2.33 -10.76 9.62
N LYS A 69 -1.16 -10.33 10.11
CA LYS A 69 -0.91 -8.94 10.54
C LYS A 69 -1.10 -7.95 9.39
N LEU A 70 -0.59 -8.28 8.21
CA LEU A 70 -0.75 -7.46 7.01
C LEU A 70 -2.22 -7.40 6.55
N ALA A 71 -2.92 -8.53 6.52
CA ALA A 71 -4.33 -8.60 6.17
C ALA A 71 -5.18 -7.73 7.10
N ARG A 72 -4.94 -7.80 8.42
CA ARG A 72 -5.63 -6.98 9.42
C ARG A 72 -5.42 -5.48 9.17
N LYS A 73 -4.19 -5.05 8.89
CA LYS A 73 -3.88 -3.66 8.56
C LYS A 73 -4.60 -3.19 7.30
N ILE A 74 -4.58 -3.99 6.24
CA ILE A 74 -5.23 -3.66 4.96
C ILE A 74 -6.75 -3.62 5.15
N LEU A 75 -7.33 -4.56 5.88
CA LEU A 75 -8.75 -4.60 6.17
C LEU A 75 -9.17 -3.37 6.97
N GLN A 76 -8.42 -2.99 7.99
CA GLN A 76 -8.66 -1.80 8.79
C GLN A 76 -8.65 -0.53 7.93
N GLU A 77 -7.68 -0.37 7.02
CA GLU A 77 -7.68 0.75 6.08
C GLU A 77 -8.93 0.75 5.18
N LYS A 78 -9.35 -0.40 4.67
CA LYS A 78 -10.54 -0.51 3.80
C LYS A 78 -11.84 -0.23 4.56
N VAL A 79 -11.96 -0.73 5.78
CA VAL A 79 -13.13 -0.52 6.64
C VAL A 79 -13.22 0.95 7.05
N ASP A 80 -12.09 1.56 7.42
CA ASP A 80 -12.04 2.99 7.76
C ASP A 80 -12.45 3.86 6.57
N LEU A 81 -11.99 3.52 5.36
CA LEU A 81 -12.44 4.17 4.12
C LEU A 81 -13.93 3.94 3.84
N PHE A 82 -14.47 2.77 4.16
CA PHE A 82 -15.89 2.49 3.96
C PHE A 82 -16.78 3.34 4.88
N TYR A 83 -16.42 3.46 6.16
CA TYR A 83 -17.21 4.23 7.13
C TYR A 83 -16.96 5.75 7.07
N LYS A 84 -15.70 6.18 6.94
CA LYS A 84 -15.32 7.60 6.97
C LYS A 84 -15.18 8.22 5.57
N GLY A 85 -15.10 7.42 4.51
CA GLY A 85 -14.98 7.90 3.14
C GLY A 85 -13.79 8.84 2.93
N GLU A 86 -14.05 10.00 2.32
CA GLU A 86 -13.04 11.03 2.06
C GLU A 86 -12.52 11.73 3.31
N ALA A 87 -13.22 11.61 4.44
CA ALA A 87 -12.78 12.19 5.71
C ALA A 87 -11.66 11.37 6.37
N SER A 88 -11.46 10.11 5.97
CA SER A 88 -10.40 9.26 6.48
C SER A 88 -9.03 9.91 6.27
N ASP A 89 -8.23 9.94 7.33
CA ASP A 89 -6.86 10.45 7.29
C ASP A 89 -5.99 9.63 6.34
N VAL A 90 -6.29 8.33 6.19
CA VAL A 90 -5.64 7.44 5.23
C VAL A 90 -5.89 7.92 3.79
N PHE A 91 -7.12 8.31 3.47
CA PHE A 91 -7.48 8.83 2.16
C PHE A 91 -6.76 10.15 1.87
N LYS A 92 -6.79 11.08 2.82
CA LYS A 92 -6.15 12.39 2.69
C LYS A 92 -4.64 12.25 2.50
N GLU A 93 -3.99 11.37 3.25
CA GLU A 93 -2.55 11.12 3.12
C GLU A 93 -2.21 10.48 1.76
N LYS A 94 -2.96 9.45 1.33
CA LYS A 94 -2.79 8.84 0.00
C LYS A 94 -2.99 9.86 -1.12
N LYS A 95 -4.03 10.69 -1.05
CA LYS A 95 -4.33 11.76 -2.02
C LYS A 95 -3.22 12.82 -2.04
N ALA A 96 -2.69 13.22 -0.88
CA ALA A 96 -1.58 14.16 -0.79
C ALA A 96 -0.28 13.58 -1.37
N LEU A 97 0.01 12.30 -1.13
CA LEU A 97 1.18 11.61 -1.67
C LEU A 97 1.09 11.51 -3.21
N GLU A 98 -0.07 11.12 -3.74
CA GLU A 98 -0.32 11.06 -5.18
C GLU A 98 -0.20 12.44 -5.84
N LYS A 99 -0.74 13.50 -5.23
CA LYS A 99 -0.53 14.88 -5.72
C LYS A 99 0.94 15.26 -5.79
N LYS A 100 1.73 14.97 -4.74
CA LYS A 100 3.19 15.22 -4.74
C LYS A 100 3.90 14.43 -5.85
N LYS A 101 3.48 13.19 -6.10
CA LYS A 101 4.05 12.34 -7.16
C LYS A 101 3.71 12.89 -8.56
N GLN A 102 2.48 13.31 -8.78
CA GLN A 102 2.03 13.95 -10.02
C GLN A 102 2.78 15.25 -10.28
N GLU A 103 2.97 16.08 -9.26
CA GLU A 103 3.71 17.33 -9.36
C GLU A 103 5.19 17.08 -9.74
N LYS A 104 5.84 16.12 -9.09
CA LYS A 104 7.22 15.73 -9.45
C LYS A 104 7.31 15.26 -10.90
N LYS A 105 6.34 14.45 -11.35
CA LYS A 105 6.28 13.97 -12.75
C LYS A 105 6.07 15.13 -13.73
N ARG A 106 5.20 16.10 -13.40
CA ARG A 106 4.98 17.31 -14.21
C ARG A 106 6.26 18.13 -14.34
N ARG A 107 6.91 18.45 -13.22
CA ARG A 107 8.18 19.20 -13.20
C ARG A 107 9.28 18.50 -14.02
N ALA A 108 9.37 17.17 -13.93
CA ALA A 108 10.32 16.39 -14.72
C ALA A 108 10.07 16.50 -16.23
N ARG A 109 8.80 16.48 -16.66
CA ARG A 109 8.41 16.67 -18.07
C ARG A 109 8.75 18.06 -18.58
N GLU A 110 8.37 19.09 -17.83
CA GLU A 110 8.65 20.50 -18.18
C GLU A 110 10.17 20.75 -18.29
N ASN A 111 10.95 20.20 -17.38
CA ASN A 111 12.42 20.31 -17.43
C ASN A 111 13.01 19.61 -18.66
N LEU A 112 12.44 18.48 -19.07
CA LEU A 112 12.87 17.75 -20.26
C LEU A 112 12.55 18.56 -21.54
N GLU A 113 11.36 19.15 -21.62
CA GLU A 113 10.93 20.01 -22.73
C GLU A 113 11.80 21.27 -22.83
N ARG A 114 12.10 21.93 -21.71
CA ARG A 114 13.03 23.08 -21.69
C ARG A 114 14.42 22.70 -22.21
N LYS A 115 14.95 21.54 -21.80
CA LYS A 115 16.24 21.05 -22.30
C LYS A 115 16.22 20.76 -23.79
N ARG A 116 15.09 20.25 -24.32
CA ARG A 116 14.91 20.03 -25.77
C ARG A 116 14.92 21.35 -26.54
N HIS A 117 14.13 22.33 -26.10
CA HIS A 117 14.10 23.65 -26.74
C HIS A 117 15.45 24.36 -26.68
N LEU A 118 16.14 24.33 -25.54
CA LEU A 118 17.48 24.91 -25.44
C LEU A 118 18.46 24.27 -26.42
N LYS A 119 18.43 22.94 -26.54
CA LYS A 119 19.28 22.20 -27.48
C LYS A 119 18.95 22.55 -28.94
N GLU A 120 17.67 22.70 -29.27
CA GLU A 120 17.21 23.09 -30.60
C GLU A 120 17.68 24.50 -30.98
N LEU A 121 17.59 25.46 -30.04
CA LEU A 121 18.11 26.82 -30.23
C LEU A 121 19.64 26.83 -30.42
N GLN A 122 20.38 26.05 -29.64
CA GLN A 122 21.84 25.90 -29.80
C GLN A 122 22.20 25.35 -31.18
N GLN A 123 21.46 24.36 -31.68
CA GLN A 123 21.69 23.79 -33.02
C GLN A 123 21.36 24.74 -34.17
N LEU A 124 20.50 25.75 -33.93
CA LEU A 124 20.20 26.79 -34.91
C LEU A 124 21.30 27.88 -34.93
N ASP A 125 21.89 28.21 -33.79
CA ASP A 125 22.99 29.18 -33.67
C ASP A 125 24.32 28.62 -34.22
N GLU A 126 24.50 27.30 -34.18
CA GLU A 126 25.67 26.60 -34.74
C GLU A 126 25.61 26.40 -36.27
N LYS A 127 24.50 26.76 -36.95
CA LYS A 127 24.29 26.61 -38.40
C LYS A 127 24.39 27.93 -39.15
#